data_AF-A0A559TTX5-F1
#
_entry.id   AF-A0A559TTX5-F1
#
_cell.length_a   1.000
_cell.length_b   1.000
_cell.length_c   1.000
_cell.angle_alpha   90.00
_cell.angle_beta   90.00
_cell.angle_gamma   90.00
#
_symmetry.space_group_name_H-M   'P 1'
#
loop_
_entity.id
_entity.type
_entity.pdbx_description
1 polymer ?
#
loop_
_entity_poly.entity_id
_entity_poly.type
_entity_poly.pdbx_seq_one_letter_code
_entity_poly.pdbx_strand_id
1 'polypeptide(L)'
;MTPTTVEPVPDVLIAMLRRPVWNTLAERADGIRRSLPVRPETAVERLVWLRSLSPEQARRAALLDRLDALCEHLVGRPALGYGADDPMPEAALQEAEGFNRQLTALIAAYRAARGVAVTAAG
;
A
#
# COMPACT_ATOMS: atom_id res chain seq x y z
N MET A 1 15.47 -4.65 31.99
CA MET A 1 14.92 -4.60 30.62
C MET A 1 13.42 -4.39 30.76
N THR A 2 12.99 -3.14 30.76
CA THR A 2 11.55 -2.78 30.75
C THR A 2 11.06 -2.82 29.31
N PRO A 3 9.89 -3.44 29.02
CA PRO A 3 9.32 -3.38 27.68
C PRO A 3 8.96 -1.93 27.37
N THR A 4 9.57 -1.37 26.34
CA THR A 4 9.25 -0.04 25.82
C THR A 4 7.84 -0.08 25.24
N THR A 5 6.86 0.46 25.95
CA THR A 5 5.52 0.67 25.44
C THR A 5 5.58 1.83 24.45
N VAL A 6 5.68 1.49 23.16
CA VAL A 6 5.43 2.43 22.06
C VAL A 6 4.00 2.92 22.23
N GLU A 7 3.78 4.22 22.43
CA GLU A 7 2.41 4.75 22.38
C GLU A 7 1.87 4.47 20.97
N PRO A 8 0.80 3.67 20.85
CA PRO A 8 0.30 3.30 19.54
C PRO A 8 -0.26 4.55 18.86
N VAL A 9 0.00 4.68 17.56
CA VAL A 9 -0.75 5.63 16.72
C VAL A 9 -2.23 5.38 16.98
N PRO A 10 -3.07 6.41 17.15
CA PRO A 10 -4.45 6.20 17.54
C PRO A 10 -5.15 5.20 16.60
N ASP A 11 -5.62 4.07 17.15
CA ASP A 11 -6.30 3.01 16.38
C ASP A 11 -7.46 3.57 15.54
N VAL A 12 -8.06 4.67 16.00
CA VAL A 12 -9.09 5.42 15.27
C VAL A 12 -8.58 5.97 13.93
N LEU A 13 -7.35 6.51 13.86
CA LEU A 13 -6.77 7.03 12.61
C LEU A 13 -6.50 5.89 11.63
N ILE A 14 -5.99 4.76 12.12
CA ILE A 14 -5.77 3.55 11.31
C ILE A 14 -7.11 3.05 10.76
N ALA A 15 -8.13 2.93 11.61
CA ALA A 15 -9.46 2.49 11.20
C ALA A 15 -10.10 3.43 10.17
N MET A 16 -9.93 4.75 10.34
CA MET A 16 -10.42 5.75 9.39
C MET A 16 -9.67 5.74 8.06
N LEU A 17 -8.37 5.43 8.04
CA LEU A 17 -7.56 5.41 6.82
C LEU A 17 -7.66 4.10 6.05
N ARG A 18 -7.80 2.96 6.73
CA ARG A 18 -7.67 1.64 6.11
C ARG A 18 -8.57 1.46 4.90
N ARG A 19 -9.87 1.77 5.04
CA ARG A 19 -10.83 1.58 3.94
C ARG A 19 -10.64 2.59 2.81
N PRO A 20 -10.49 3.90 3.05
CA PRO A 20 -10.17 4.87 1.99
C PRO A 20 -8.88 4.56 1.23
N VAL A 21 -7.78 4.25 1.94
CA VAL A 21 -6.50 3.90 1.31
C VAL A 21 -6.65 2.64 0.46
N TRP A 22 -7.26 1.58 1.03
CA TRP A 22 -7.52 0.35 0.28
C TRP A 22 -8.35 0.59 -0.99
N ASN A 23 -9.43 1.39 -0.90
CA ASN A 23 -10.28 1.70 -2.06
C ASN A 23 -9.49 2.41 -3.16
N THR A 24 -8.66 3.40 -2.81
CA THR A 24 -7.85 4.15 -3.77
C THR A 24 -6.81 3.26 -4.45
N LEU A 25 -6.12 2.40 -3.69
CA LEU A 25 -5.16 1.44 -4.24
C LEU A 25 -5.85 0.44 -5.18
N ALA A 26 -7.00 -0.10 -4.77
CA ALA A 26 -7.79 -1.04 -5.57
C ALA A 26 -8.27 -0.40 -6.88
N GLU A 27 -8.81 0.82 -6.84
CA GLU A 27 -9.27 1.54 -8.03
C GLU A 27 -8.11 1.81 -9.01
N ARG A 28 -6.95 2.19 -8.48
CA ARG A 28 -5.76 2.41 -9.30
C ARG A 28 -5.22 1.11 -9.90
N ALA A 29 -5.21 0.03 -9.12
CA ALA A 29 -4.86 -1.30 -9.60
C ALA A 29 -5.81 -1.73 -10.75
N ASP A 30 -7.12 -1.53 -10.60
CA ASP A 30 -8.11 -1.82 -11.64
C ASP A 30 -7.93 -0.97 -12.89
N GLY A 31 -7.56 0.31 -12.74
CA GLY A 31 -7.17 1.16 -13.86
C GLY A 31 -5.98 0.60 -14.63
N ILE A 32 -4.95 0.14 -13.91
CA ILE A 32 -3.76 -0.46 -14.53
C ILE A 32 -4.10 -1.79 -15.21
N ARG A 33 -4.89 -2.67 -14.56
CA ARG A 33 -5.34 -3.95 -15.14
C ARG A 33 -6.02 -3.76 -16.49
N ARG A 34 -6.89 -2.76 -16.61
CA ARG A 34 -7.59 -2.41 -17.86
C ARG A 34 -6.65 -1.89 -18.95
N SER A 35 -5.48 -1.37 -18.59
CA SER A 35 -4.49 -0.84 -19.53
C SER A 35 -3.45 -1.87 -20.00
N LEU A 36 -3.37 -3.02 -19.33
CA LEU A 36 -2.42 -4.08 -19.62
C LEU A 36 -3.08 -5.19 -20.48
N PRO A 37 -2.30 -5.92 -21.30
CA PRO A 37 -2.77 -7.17 -21.87
C PRO A 37 -3.17 -8.13 -20.75
N VAL A 38 -4.18 -8.97 -20.99
CA VAL A 38 -4.71 -9.93 -20.01
C VAL A 38 -3.57 -10.75 -19.41
N ARG A 39 -3.47 -10.76 -18.07
CA ARG A 39 -2.45 -11.50 -17.35
C ARG A 39 -2.81 -12.99 -17.33
N PRO A 40 -1.93 -13.89 -17.79
CA PRO A 40 -2.16 -15.33 -17.70
C PRO A 40 -2.20 -15.83 -16.25
N GLU A 41 -2.83 -16.98 -16.02
CA GLU A 41 -2.95 -17.58 -14.69
C GLU A 41 -1.71 -18.40 -14.30
N THR A 42 -1.09 -19.09 -15.27
CA THR A 42 0.03 -19.98 -14.99
C THR A 42 1.36 -19.22 -14.90
N ALA A 43 2.28 -19.73 -14.07
CA ALA A 43 3.60 -19.11 -13.88
C ALA A 43 4.42 -19.06 -15.19
N VAL A 44 4.33 -20.11 -16.02
CA VAL A 44 5.06 -20.20 -17.29
C VAL A 44 4.55 -19.17 -18.30
N GLU A 45 3.23 -19.07 -18.47
CA GLU A 45 2.63 -18.08 -19.36
C GLU A 45 2.85 -16.66 -18.86
N ARG A 46 2.84 -16.43 -17.53
CA ARG A 46 3.18 -15.14 -16.93
C ARG A 46 4.60 -14.70 -17.28
N LEU A 47 5.57 -15.62 -17.28
CA LEU A 47 6.95 -15.29 -17.68
C LEU A 47 7.01 -14.87 -19.15
N VAL A 48 6.31 -15.57 -20.03
CA VAL A 48 6.25 -15.21 -21.46
C VAL A 48 5.56 -13.86 -21.65
N TRP A 49 4.44 -13.64 -20.95
CA TRP A 49 3.71 -12.38 -20.94
C TRP A 49 4.61 -11.23 -20.49
N LEU A 50 5.32 -11.36 -19.36
CA LEU A 50 6.25 -10.35 -18.86
C LEU A 50 7.33 -9.99 -19.89
N ARG A 51 7.85 -10.97 -20.61
CA ARG A 51 8.87 -10.75 -21.67
C ARG A 51 8.31 -10.08 -22.92
N SER A 52 7.00 -10.17 -23.13
CA SER A 52 6.32 -9.56 -24.30
C SER A 52 5.92 -8.10 -24.09
N LEU A 53 5.96 -7.61 -22.84
CA LEU A 53 5.55 -6.25 -22.50
C LEU A 53 6.54 -5.21 -23.03
N SER A 54 6.00 -4.08 -23.50
CA SER A 54 6.82 -2.88 -23.70
C SER A 54 7.39 -2.39 -22.35
N PRO A 55 8.46 -1.58 -22.34
CA PRO A 55 9.04 -1.06 -21.09
C PRO A 55 8.01 -0.32 -20.20
N GLU A 56 7.07 0.40 -20.81
CA GLU A 56 6.01 1.11 -20.08
C GLU A 56 4.97 0.13 -19.50
N GLN A 57 4.59 -0.91 -20.25
CA GLN A 57 3.71 -1.95 -19.74
C GLN A 57 4.37 -2.75 -18.62
N ALA A 58 5.67 -3.04 -18.71
CA ALA A 58 6.42 -3.72 -17.66
C ALA A 58 6.45 -2.89 -16.36
N ARG A 59 6.64 -1.56 -16.46
CA ARG A 59 6.54 -0.65 -15.31
C ARG A 59 5.14 -0.66 -14.69
N ARG A 60 4.10 -0.63 -15.51
CA ARG A 60 2.70 -0.72 -15.05
C ARG A 60 2.40 -2.08 -14.41
N ALA A 61 2.91 -3.18 -14.95
CA ALA A 61 2.76 -4.51 -14.38
C ALA A 61 3.43 -4.61 -13.00
N ALA A 62 4.64 -4.08 -12.85
CA ALA A 62 5.34 -4.03 -11.56
C ALA A 62 4.60 -3.15 -10.54
N LEU A 63 4.04 -2.02 -10.97
CA LEU A 63 3.21 -1.18 -10.12
C LEU A 63 1.92 -1.91 -9.70
N LEU A 64 1.28 -2.64 -10.61
CA LEU A 64 0.10 -3.46 -10.29
C LEU A 64 0.42 -4.51 -9.22
N ASP A 65 1.51 -5.27 -9.38
CA ASP A 65 1.93 -6.27 -8.40
C ASP A 65 2.17 -5.64 -7.02
N ARG A 66 2.79 -4.44 -6.98
CA ARG A 66 2.99 -3.70 -5.74
C ARG A 66 1.69 -3.24 -5.11
N LEU A 67 0.75 -2.69 -5.89
CA LEU A 67 -0.55 -2.24 -5.39
C LEU A 67 -1.38 -3.41 -4.84
N ASP A 68 -1.34 -4.56 -5.52
CA ASP A 68 -2.05 -5.77 -5.08
C ASP A 68 -1.49 -6.28 -3.75
N ALA A 69 -0.16 -6.31 -3.61
CA ALA A 69 0.48 -6.65 -2.35
C ALA A 69 0.08 -5.69 -1.22
N LEU A 70 0.07 -4.38 -1.46
CA LEU A 70 -0.37 -3.39 -0.47
C LEU A 70 -1.85 -3.56 -0.08
N CYS A 71 -2.72 -3.82 -1.06
CA CYS A 71 -4.14 -4.12 -0.79
C CYS A 71 -4.31 -5.36 0.10
N GLU A 72 -3.56 -6.43 -0.15
CA GLU A 72 -3.55 -7.64 0.67
C GLU A 72 -3.03 -7.37 2.09
N HIS A 73 -1.98 -6.57 2.21
CA HIS A 73 -1.41 -6.16 3.50
C HIS A 73 -2.43 -5.43 4.37
N LEU A 74 -3.17 -4.48 3.80
CA LEU A 74 -4.17 -3.70 4.52
C LEU A 74 -5.36 -4.53 5.04
N VAL A 75 -5.59 -5.73 4.48
CA VAL A 75 -6.61 -6.68 4.95
C VAL A 75 -6.04 -7.81 5.83
N GLY A 76 -4.78 -7.70 6.25
CA GLY A 76 -4.15 -8.61 7.20
C GLY A 76 -3.38 -9.78 6.57
N ARG A 77 -3.08 -9.73 5.27
CA ARG A 77 -2.17 -10.68 4.60
C ARG A 77 -0.81 -10.01 4.38
N PRO A 78 0.21 -10.29 5.20
CA PRO A 78 1.48 -9.57 5.15
C PRO A 78 2.14 -9.65 3.76
N ALA A 79 2.22 -8.51 3.08
CA ALA A 79 3.01 -8.38 1.87
C ALA A 79 4.52 -8.42 2.16
N LEU A 80 5.27 -9.10 1.28
CA LEU A 80 6.73 -9.15 1.32
C LEU A 80 7.34 -7.75 1.25
N GLY A 81 8.32 -7.48 2.11
CA GLY A 81 9.00 -6.18 2.20
C GLY A 81 8.34 -5.18 3.15
N TYR A 82 7.25 -5.55 3.81
CA TYR A 82 6.58 -4.75 4.85
C TYR A 82 6.59 -5.51 6.19
N GLY A 83 6.68 -4.78 7.30
CA GLY A 83 6.58 -5.38 8.62
C GLY A 83 5.19 -5.97 8.83
N ALA A 84 5.09 -7.21 9.31
CA ALA A 84 3.79 -7.88 9.50
C ALA A 84 2.88 -7.13 10.49
N ASP A 85 3.49 -6.39 11.42
CA ASP A 85 2.81 -5.57 12.42
C ASP A 85 2.64 -4.10 11.99
N ASP A 86 2.95 -3.74 10.73
CA ASP A 86 2.72 -2.39 10.22
C ASP A 86 1.28 -2.27 9.70
N PRO A 87 0.33 -1.70 10.48
CA PRO A 87 -1.07 -1.69 10.08
C PRO A 87 -1.33 -0.75 8.89
N MET A 88 -0.36 0.09 8.53
CA MET A 88 -0.47 1.11 7.50
C MET A 88 0.91 1.48 6.93
N PRO A 89 1.43 0.66 5.99
CA PRO A 89 2.72 0.90 5.36
C PRO A 89 2.81 2.28 4.71
N GLU A 90 3.96 2.95 4.85
CA GLU A 90 4.19 4.26 4.24
C GLU A 90 3.98 4.24 2.72
N ALA A 91 4.35 3.14 2.08
CA ALA A 91 4.09 2.94 0.66
C ALA A 91 2.60 3.00 0.31
N ALA A 92 1.71 2.44 1.13
CA ALA A 92 0.27 2.53 0.88
C ALA A 92 -0.23 3.97 0.96
N LEU A 93 0.28 4.74 1.93
CA LEU A 93 -0.06 6.16 2.08
C LEU A 93 0.42 6.98 0.88
N GLN A 94 1.65 6.78 0.43
CA GLN A 94 2.21 7.46 -0.74
C GLN A 94 1.40 7.18 -2.01
N GLU A 95 0.97 5.94 -2.23
CA GLU A 95 0.19 5.58 -3.42
C GLU A 95 -1.26 6.10 -3.37
N ALA A 96 -1.79 6.39 -2.18
CA ALA A 96 -3.12 6.96 -1.96
C ALA A 96 -3.14 8.49 -1.87
N GLU A 97 -1.99 9.11 -1.61
CA GLU A 97 -1.83 10.54 -1.46
C GLU A 97 -2.15 11.29 -2.77
N GLY A 98 -2.83 12.43 -2.65
CA GLY A 98 -3.18 13.27 -3.79
C GLY A 98 -4.45 12.85 -4.56
N PHE A 99 -5.02 11.68 -4.24
CA PHE A 99 -6.25 11.20 -4.88
C PHE A 99 -7.50 12.00 -4.43
N ASN A 100 -7.56 12.39 -3.15
CA ASN A 100 -8.60 13.27 -2.60
C ASN A 100 -7.99 14.15 -1.50
N ARG A 101 -8.32 15.45 -1.49
CA ARG A 101 -7.87 16.41 -0.47
C ARG A 101 -8.16 15.95 0.96
N GLN A 102 -9.34 15.39 1.22
CA GLN A 102 -9.71 14.91 2.57
C GLN A 102 -8.83 13.71 2.98
N LEU A 103 -8.59 12.78 2.05
CA LEU A 103 -7.72 11.63 2.30
C LEU A 103 -6.27 12.09 2.54
N THR A 104 -5.75 12.99 1.71
CA THR A 104 -4.43 13.59 1.91
C THR A 104 -4.29 14.26 3.28
N ALA A 105 -5.31 14.98 3.74
CA ALA A 105 -5.30 15.58 5.08
C ALA A 105 -5.26 14.52 6.20
N LEU A 106 -6.03 13.43 6.07
CA LEU A 106 -5.99 12.32 7.02
C LEU A 106 -4.64 11.60 7.03
N ILE A 107 -4.02 11.42 5.87
CA ILE A 107 -2.66 10.84 5.74
C ILE A 107 -1.65 11.74 6.46
N ALA A 108 -1.72 13.06 6.26
CA ALA A 108 -0.84 14.01 6.94
C ALA A 108 -1.02 13.96 8.47
N ALA A 109 -2.27 13.90 8.95
CA ALA A 109 -2.56 13.76 10.39
C ALA A 109 -1.98 12.46 10.97
N TYR A 110 -2.12 11.34 10.25
CA TYR A 110 -1.53 10.07 10.64
C TYR A 110 -0.01 10.11 10.69
N ARG A 111 0.66 10.68 9.67
CA ARG A 111 2.12 10.82 9.65
C ARG A 111 2.62 11.69 10.80
N ALA A 112 1.91 12.77 11.12
CA ALA A 112 2.24 13.62 12.27
C ALA A 112 2.13 12.85 13.59
N ALA A 113 1.03 12.12 13.81
CA ALA A 113 0.85 11.31 15.02
C ALA A 113 1.91 10.20 15.15
N ARG A 114 2.28 9.54 14.04
CA ARG A 114 3.33 8.53 14.01
C ARG A 114 4.72 9.13 14.26
N GLY A 115 5.01 10.31 13.71
CA GLY A 115 6.27 11.01 13.94
C GLY A 115 6.49 11.38 15.40
N VAL A 116 5.43 11.87 16.08
CA VAL A 116 5.47 12.19 17.51
C VAL A 116 5.76 10.95 18.35
N ALA A 117 5.09 9.82 18.07
CA ALA A 117 5.31 8.55 18.77
C ALA A 117 6.76 8.04 18.62
N VAL A 118 7.37 8.23 17.44
CA VAL A 118 8.78 7.85 17.20
C VAL A 118 9.75 8.77 17.93
N THR A 119 9.49 10.08 17.98
CA THR A 119 10.36 11.04 18.70
C THR A 119 10.26 10.94 20.22
N ALA A 120 9.13 10.50 20.77
CA ALA A 120 8.99 10.28 22.21
C ALA A 120 9.73 9.02 22.70
N ALA A 121 10.17 8.16 21.77
CA ALA A 121 10.85 6.89 22.06
C ALA A 121 12.39 6.95 21.88
N GLY A 122 12.96 8.09 21.48
CA GLY A 122 14.40 8.29 21.26
C GLY A 122 15.02 9.23 22.30
#